data_AF-A0AAU4CQ48-F1
#
_entry.id   AF-A0AAU4CQ48-F1
#
_cell.length_a   1.000
_cell.length_b   1.000
_cell.length_c   1.000
_cell.angle_alpha   90.00
_cell.angle_beta   90.00
_cell.angle_gamma   90.00
#
_symmetry.space_group_name_H-M   'P 1'
#
loop_
_entity.id
_entity.type
_entity.pdbx_description
1 polymer ?
#
loop_
_entity_poly.entity_id
_entity_poly.type
_entity_poly.pdbx_seq_one_letter_code
_entity_poly.pdbx_strand_id
1 'polypeptide(L)'
;MSPRQITVLGECVADAFTEPARASNELALRVLPGGGPANTAVALARLGTPARFLARLSGDVFGRLFRAHLEASGVDLSDAVTAAEPSTLAVAELDAQGQAAFSFHAQNTADWQWTSGELANVDLSGTACVHTGSLALVSQPGAAVVEEFLAAAAPRATVSIDPNVRPLLVNPQVYRARLTHWCGLADILRLSADDLDLLLPGTPPEQACDLWHAAGARLVVITLGADGALASLDGERVRVPAVATPVVDTVGAGDSFTAGLLHHLGAGGFLGGRLAELGVAEVAEACRFGTQVAALTCSVAGPNPPWQHQLAPLTTAGGT
;
A
#
# COMPACT_ATOMS: atom_id res chain seq x y z
N MET A 1 25.75 7.34 -0.56
CA MET A 1 25.27 6.64 0.64
C MET A 1 24.44 5.45 0.18
N SER A 2 24.51 4.29 0.84
CA SER A 2 23.61 3.18 0.52
C SER A 2 22.15 3.63 0.70
N PRO A 3 21.21 3.22 -0.17
CA PRO A 3 19.81 3.57 -0.01
C PRO A 3 19.32 3.12 1.36
N ARG A 4 18.67 4.03 2.11
CA ARG A 4 18.11 3.70 3.42
C ARG A 4 16.88 2.82 3.25
N GLN A 5 16.64 1.97 4.25
CA GLN A 5 15.56 0.99 4.22
C GLN A 5 14.19 1.67 4.30
N ILE A 6 13.19 1.09 3.64
CA ILE A 6 11.78 1.41 3.86
C ILE A 6 11.14 0.23 4.59
N THR A 7 10.54 0.51 5.73
CA THR A 7 9.87 -0.48 6.56
C THR A 7 8.37 -0.37 6.30
N VAL A 8 7.77 -1.46 5.87
CA VAL A 8 6.34 -1.55 5.61
C VAL A 8 5.70 -2.40 6.71
N LEU A 9 4.57 -1.98 7.26
CA LEU A 9 3.82 -2.74 8.27
C LEU A 9 2.41 -2.98 7.77
N GLY A 10 1.94 -4.23 7.80
CA GLY A 10 0.55 -4.52 7.49
C GLY A 10 0.21 -5.98 7.31
N GLU A 11 -0.80 -6.24 6.48
CA GLU A 11 -1.40 -7.54 6.26
C GLU A 11 -0.93 -8.27 4.99
N CYS A 12 -1.14 -9.59 4.98
CA CYS A 12 -1.12 -10.42 3.77
C CYS A 12 -2.48 -11.09 3.58
N VAL A 13 -2.98 -11.12 2.36
CA VAL A 13 -4.27 -11.76 2.04
C VAL A 13 -4.06 -12.83 0.99
N ALA A 14 -4.73 -13.97 1.15
CA ALA A 14 -4.86 -14.95 0.09
C ALA A 14 -6.03 -14.56 -0.79
N ASP A 15 -5.75 -14.06 -1.99
CA ASP A 15 -6.77 -13.71 -2.98
C ASP A 15 -7.05 -14.94 -3.84
N ALA A 16 -8.20 -15.58 -3.60
CA ALA A 16 -8.64 -16.78 -4.27
C ALA A 16 -9.68 -16.47 -5.34
N PHE A 17 -9.42 -16.94 -6.55
CA PHE A 17 -10.30 -16.78 -7.71
C PHE A 17 -10.86 -18.14 -8.11
N THR A 18 -12.16 -18.20 -8.38
CA THR A 18 -12.80 -19.43 -8.88
C THR A 18 -12.28 -19.79 -10.28
N GLU A 19 -11.87 -21.04 -10.44
CA GLU A 19 -11.46 -21.63 -11.72
C GLU A 19 -12.47 -22.71 -12.15
N PRO A 20 -12.54 -23.06 -13.44
CA PRO A 20 -13.38 -24.17 -13.90
C PRO A 20 -13.05 -25.47 -13.16
N ALA A 21 -14.03 -26.02 -12.45
CA ALA A 21 -13.91 -27.29 -11.73
C ALA A 21 -13.86 -28.49 -12.70
N ARG A 22 -13.16 -29.57 -12.29
CA ARG A 22 -13.06 -30.80 -13.10
C ARG A 22 -14.21 -31.77 -12.85
N ALA A 23 -14.90 -31.62 -11.72
CA ALA A 23 -16.08 -32.39 -11.35
C ALA A 23 -17.14 -31.48 -10.71
N SER A 24 -18.40 -31.90 -10.74
CA SER A 24 -19.54 -31.11 -10.22
C SER A 24 -19.56 -30.94 -8.70
N ASN A 25 -18.73 -31.70 -7.96
CA ASN A 25 -18.61 -31.65 -6.50
C ASN A 25 -17.24 -31.08 -6.04
N GLU A 26 -16.57 -30.31 -6.90
CA GLU A 26 -15.26 -29.70 -6.65
C GLU A 26 -15.35 -28.19 -6.77
N LEU A 27 -14.63 -27.46 -5.90
CA LEU A 27 -14.33 -26.04 -6.06
C LEU A 27 -12.84 -25.90 -6.33
N ALA A 28 -12.48 -25.45 -7.53
CA ALA A 28 -11.10 -25.14 -7.89
C ALA A 28 -10.83 -23.66 -7.64
N LEU A 29 -9.80 -23.35 -6.86
CA LEU A 29 -9.38 -21.99 -6.56
C LEU A 29 -7.94 -21.77 -7.03
N ARG A 30 -7.72 -20.71 -7.81
CA ARG A 30 -6.39 -20.16 -8.03
C ARG A 30 -6.14 -19.11 -6.95
N VAL A 31 -5.17 -19.37 -6.09
CA VAL A 31 -4.85 -18.50 -4.96
C VAL A 31 -3.56 -17.73 -5.24
N LEU A 32 -3.63 -16.41 -5.12
CA LEU A 32 -2.49 -15.50 -5.23
C LEU A 32 -2.21 -14.82 -3.89
N PRO A 33 -0.94 -14.49 -3.59
CA PRO A 33 -0.62 -13.60 -2.48
C PRO A 33 -1.06 -12.16 -2.82
N GLY A 34 -1.63 -11.47 -1.83
CA GLY A 34 -2.04 -10.08 -1.90
C GLY A 34 -1.94 -9.40 -0.54
N GLY A 35 -2.69 -8.30 -0.38
CA GLY A 35 -2.59 -7.38 0.76
C GLY A 35 -1.86 -6.09 0.37
N GLY A 36 -2.45 -4.93 0.67
CA GLY A 36 -1.96 -3.65 0.16
C GLY A 36 -0.52 -3.35 0.61
N PRO A 37 -0.23 -3.41 1.92
CA PRO A 37 1.11 -3.25 2.45
C PRO A 37 2.11 -4.30 1.92
N ALA A 38 1.68 -5.56 1.77
CA ALA A 38 2.54 -6.61 1.21
C ALA A 38 2.91 -6.32 -0.26
N ASN A 39 1.95 -5.89 -1.08
CA ASN A 39 2.19 -5.50 -2.47
C ASN A 39 3.15 -4.31 -2.56
N THR A 40 3.00 -3.30 -1.69
CA THR A 40 3.92 -2.16 -1.60
C THR A 40 5.33 -2.61 -1.25
N ALA A 41 5.49 -3.53 -0.28
CA ALA A 41 6.80 -4.07 0.11
C ALA A 41 7.46 -4.85 -1.05
N VAL A 42 6.70 -5.69 -1.76
CA VAL A 42 7.17 -6.42 -2.94
C VAL A 42 7.61 -5.46 -4.05
N ALA A 43 6.79 -4.45 -4.37
CA ALA A 43 7.14 -3.46 -5.38
C ALA A 43 8.43 -2.71 -4.99
N LEU A 44 8.57 -2.25 -3.75
CA LEU A 44 9.78 -1.59 -3.27
C LEU A 44 11.04 -2.46 -3.45
N ALA A 45 10.97 -3.72 -3.02
CA ALA A 45 12.09 -4.65 -3.13
C ALA A 45 12.48 -4.90 -4.60
N ARG A 46 11.50 -5.11 -5.48
CA ARG A 46 11.73 -5.34 -6.91
C ARG A 46 12.27 -4.12 -7.65
N LEU A 47 11.94 -2.91 -7.20
CA LEU A 47 12.54 -1.66 -7.68
C LEU A 47 13.98 -1.45 -7.20
N GLY A 48 14.46 -2.26 -6.25
CA GLY A 48 15.81 -2.19 -5.69
C GLY A 48 15.92 -1.38 -4.39
N THR A 49 14.79 -0.97 -3.79
CA THR A 49 14.79 -0.37 -2.44
C THR A 49 14.96 -1.48 -1.40
N PRO A 50 15.87 -1.34 -0.41
CA PRO A 50 15.88 -2.24 0.74
C PRO A 50 14.54 -2.14 1.49
N ALA A 51 13.70 -3.16 1.37
CA ALA A 51 12.36 -3.19 1.95
C ALA A 51 12.31 -4.22 3.08
N ARG A 52 11.91 -3.79 4.28
CA ARG A 52 11.58 -4.68 5.39
C ARG A 52 10.09 -4.72 5.58
N PHE A 53 9.53 -5.90 5.78
CA PHE A 53 8.10 -6.06 6.01
C PHE A 53 7.81 -6.63 7.40
N LEU A 54 7.17 -5.81 8.22
CA LEU A 54 6.65 -6.17 9.53
C LEU A 54 5.25 -6.73 9.31
N ALA A 55 5.14 -8.06 9.40
CA ALA A 55 3.89 -8.78 9.23
C ALA A 55 3.75 -9.90 10.24
N ARG A 56 2.51 -10.22 10.59
CA ARG A 56 2.15 -11.44 11.32
C ARG A 56 1.75 -12.50 10.30
N LEU A 57 2.61 -13.49 10.09
CA LEU A 57 2.43 -14.51 9.06
C LEU A 57 2.16 -15.87 9.68
N SER A 58 1.00 -16.45 9.35
CA SER A 58 0.59 -17.78 9.82
C SER A 58 1.55 -18.89 9.38
N GLY A 59 1.52 -20.02 10.09
CA GLY A 59 2.19 -21.26 9.69
C GLY A 59 1.41 -22.10 8.67
N ASP A 60 0.20 -21.68 8.29
CA ASP A 60 -0.68 -22.41 7.36
C ASP A 60 -0.19 -22.39 5.89
N VAL A 61 -1.00 -22.96 4.98
CA VAL A 61 -0.64 -23.04 3.56
C VAL A 61 -0.52 -21.67 2.90
N PHE A 62 -1.32 -20.70 3.32
CA PHE A 62 -1.31 -19.34 2.78
C PHE A 62 -0.14 -18.53 3.36
N GLY A 63 0.14 -18.66 4.66
CA GLY A 63 1.29 -18.02 5.29
C GLY A 63 2.62 -18.47 4.67
N ARG A 64 2.74 -19.75 4.30
CA ARG A 64 3.89 -20.26 3.52
C ARG A 64 3.94 -19.69 2.10
N LEU A 65 2.78 -19.55 1.43
CA LEU A 65 2.69 -18.89 0.12
C LEU A 65 3.17 -17.43 0.20
N PHE A 66 2.73 -16.68 1.21
CA PHE A 66 3.12 -15.28 1.41
C PHE A 66 4.62 -15.14 1.64
N ARG A 67 5.19 -15.91 2.58
CA ARG A 67 6.63 -15.91 2.87
C ARG A 67 7.46 -16.19 1.62
N ALA A 68 7.12 -17.24 0.88
CA ALA A 68 7.83 -17.59 -0.34
C ALA A 68 7.78 -16.47 -1.39
N HIS A 69 6.63 -15.81 -1.55
CA HIS A 69 6.47 -14.70 -2.51
C HIS A 69 7.28 -13.46 -2.11
N LEU A 70 7.22 -13.08 -0.83
CA LEU A 70 7.93 -11.94 -0.26
C LEU A 70 9.45 -12.14 -0.35
N GLU A 71 9.95 -13.30 0.09
CA GLU A 71 11.38 -13.66 0.03
C GLU A 71 11.89 -13.73 -1.41
N ALA A 72 11.14 -14.37 -2.32
CA ALA A 72 11.50 -14.42 -3.73
C ALA A 72 11.54 -13.04 -4.41
N SER A 73 10.83 -12.06 -3.85
CA SER A 73 10.85 -10.67 -4.31
C SER A 73 11.93 -9.82 -3.63
N GLY A 74 12.70 -10.38 -2.69
CA GLY A 74 13.80 -9.71 -1.99
C GLY A 74 13.38 -8.91 -0.75
N VAL A 75 12.18 -9.14 -0.21
CA VAL A 75 11.70 -8.48 1.01
C VAL A 75 12.38 -9.07 2.25
N ASP A 76 12.90 -8.22 3.13
CA ASP A 76 13.44 -8.60 4.43
C ASP A 76 12.31 -8.93 5.42
N LEU A 77 12.25 -10.19 5.86
CA LEU A 77 11.27 -10.71 6.83
C LEU A 77 11.90 -11.02 8.19
N SER A 78 13.08 -10.48 8.51
CA SER A 78 13.80 -10.80 9.76
C SER A 78 12.97 -10.54 11.03
N ASP A 79 12.10 -9.53 10.97
CA ASP A 79 11.23 -9.10 12.08
C ASP A 79 9.76 -9.57 11.89
N ALA A 80 9.48 -10.45 10.92
CA ALA A 80 8.15 -10.99 10.71
C ALA A 80 7.77 -11.98 11.82
N VAL A 81 6.59 -11.81 12.40
CA VAL A 81 6.07 -12.67 13.47
C VAL A 81 5.54 -13.97 12.88
N THR A 82 5.81 -15.09 13.56
CA THR A 82 5.12 -16.35 13.27
C THR A 82 3.83 -16.40 14.09
N ALA A 83 2.71 -16.12 13.43
CA ALA A 83 1.39 -16.06 14.05
C ALA A 83 0.79 -17.47 14.22
N ALA A 84 0.04 -17.68 15.31
CA ALA A 84 -0.70 -18.92 15.53
C ALA A 84 -2.09 -18.89 14.85
N GLU A 85 -2.57 -17.68 14.56
CA GLU A 85 -3.84 -17.39 13.92
C GLU A 85 -3.81 -17.74 12.43
N PRO A 86 -4.98 -18.06 11.82
CA PRO A 86 -5.05 -18.35 10.40
C PRO A 86 -4.75 -17.13 9.54
N SER A 87 -4.33 -17.36 8.30
CA SER A 87 -4.21 -16.32 7.28
C SER A 87 -5.59 -15.81 6.84
N THR A 88 -5.71 -14.53 6.47
CA THR A 88 -6.91 -14.03 5.81
C THR A 88 -7.05 -14.58 4.39
N LEU A 89 -8.28 -14.97 4.04
CA LEU A 89 -8.65 -15.45 2.71
C LEU A 89 -9.80 -14.61 2.16
N ALA A 90 -9.62 -14.07 0.96
CA ALA A 90 -10.66 -13.42 0.17
C ALA A 90 -10.99 -14.31 -1.02
N VAL A 91 -12.23 -14.72 -1.18
CA VAL A 91 -12.70 -15.55 -2.29
C VAL A 91 -13.54 -14.70 -3.23
N ALA A 92 -13.07 -14.50 -4.45
CA ALA A 92 -13.81 -13.89 -5.54
C ALA A 92 -14.58 -14.97 -6.30
N GLU A 93 -15.91 -14.96 -6.16
CA GLU A 93 -16.83 -15.77 -6.95
C GLU A 93 -17.32 -14.93 -8.13
N LEU A 94 -17.09 -15.41 -9.35
CA LEU A 94 -17.69 -14.79 -10.54
C LEU A 94 -19.11 -15.31 -10.70
N ASP A 95 -20.09 -14.39 -10.76
CA ASP A 95 -21.45 -14.75 -11.10
C ASP A 95 -21.60 -15.13 -12.59
N ALA A 96 -22.79 -15.56 -13.00
CA ALA A 96 -23.08 -15.97 -14.37
C ALA A 96 -22.94 -14.84 -15.41
N GLN A 97 -22.83 -13.60 -14.96
CA GLN A 97 -22.64 -12.38 -15.76
C GLN A 97 -21.18 -11.90 -15.73
N GLY A 98 -20.30 -12.60 -15.00
CA GLY A 98 -18.90 -12.26 -14.82
C GLY A 98 -18.64 -11.16 -13.80
N GLN A 99 -19.62 -10.81 -12.95
CA GLN A 99 -19.42 -9.88 -11.84
C GLN A 99 -18.83 -10.62 -10.64
N ALA A 100 -17.80 -10.05 -10.02
CA ALA A 100 -17.16 -10.65 -8.85
C ALA A 100 -17.94 -10.32 -7.57
N ALA A 101 -18.43 -11.35 -6.87
CA ALA A 101 -18.87 -11.28 -5.48
C ALA A 101 -17.72 -11.75 -4.59
N PHE A 102 -17.39 -10.98 -3.54
CA PHE A 102 -16.31 -11.32 -2.62
C PHE A 102 -16.83 -11.88 -1.30
N SER A 103 -16.30 -13.03 -0.88
CA SER A 103 -16.47 -13.59 0.45
C SER A 103 -15.16 -13.50 1.24
N PHE A 104 -15.20 -12.90 2.43
CA PHE A 104 -14.02 -12.73 3.27
C PHE A 104 -14.05 -13.66 4.47
N HIS A 105 -12.98 -14.44 4.61
CA HIS A 105 -12.66 -15.25 5.78
C HIS A 105 -11.56 -14.51 6.55
N ALA A 106 -12.01 -13.57 7.37
CA ALA A 106 -11.19 -12.55 8.01
C ALA A 106 -11.52 -12.45 9.52
N GLN A 107 -12.07 -13.50 10.14
CA GLN A 107 -12.36 -13.50 11.58
C GLN A 107 -11.16 -14.07 12.34
N ASN A 108 -10.61 -13.28 13.27
CA ASN A 108 -9.48 -13.66 14.14
C ASN A 108 -8.25 -14.17 13.37
N THR A 109 -7.93 -13.56 12.24
CA THR A 109 -6.76 -13.91 11.41
C THR A 109 -5.52 -13.13 11.87
N ALA A 110 -4.35 -13.53 11.37
CA ALA A 110 -3.05 -13.02 11.84
C ALA A 110 -2.86 -11.51 11.65
N ASP A 111 -3.45 -10.95 10.61
CA ASP A 111 -3.09 -9.71 9.93
C ASP A 111 -3.09 -8.41 10.77
N TRP A 112 -3.91 -8.34 11.81
CA TRP A 112 -4.10 -7.11 12.60
C TRP A 112 -4.07 -7.33 14.11
N GLN A 113 -3.75 -8.52 14.60
CA GLN A 113 -3.69 -8.78 16.04
C GLN A 113 -2.30 -8.51 16.63
N TRP A 114 -1.71 -7.38 16.23
CA TRP A 114 -0.44 -6.89 16.75
C TRP A 114 -0.48 -6.67 18.26
N THR A 115 0.60 -7.04 18.92
CA THR A 115 0.85 -6.79 20.34
C THR A 115 2.00 -5.81 20.50
N SER A 116 2.01 -5.04 21.59
CA SER A 116 3.10 -4.10 21.89
C SER A 116 4.46 -4.80 21.99
N GLY A 117 4.51 -6.03 22.50
CA GLY A 117 5.74 -6.82 22.59
C GLY A 117 6.35 -7.17 21.23
N GLU A 118 5.54 -7.38 20.19
CA GLU A 118 6.01 -7.69 18.84
C GLU A 118 6.67 -6.49 18.16
N LEU A 119 6.22 -5.26 18.46
CA LEU A 119 6.75 -4.03 17.83
C LEU A 119 7.76 -3.27 18.70
N ALA A 120 7.81 -3.52 20.02
CA ALA A 120 8.63 -2.75 20.96
C ALA A 120 10.14 -2.75 20.67
N ASN A 121 10.66 -3.81 20.04
CA ASN A 121 12.09 -4.01 19.82
C ASN A 121 12.52 -3.84 18.35
N VAL A 122 11.61 -3.44 17.46
CA VAL A 122 11.97 -3.23 16.06
C VAL A 122 12.94 -2.05 15.96
N ASP A 123 14.15 -2.30 15.47
CA ASP A 123 15.15 -1.25 15.26
C ASP A 123 14.89 -0.47 13.96
N LEU A 124 14.54 0.80 14.12
CA LEU A 124 14.28 1.73 13.02
C LEU A 124 15.48 2.62 12.66
N SER A 125 16.67 2.40 13.25
CA SER A 125 17.86 3.23 12.99
C SER A 125 18.22 3.33 11.50
N GLY A 126 18.09 2.22 10.76
CA GLY A 126 18.32 2.15 9.31
C GLY A 126 17.13 2.58 8.44
N THR A 127 15.96 2.80 9.03
CA THR A 127 14.71 3.10 8.32
C THR A 127 14.62 4.59 7.96
N ALA A 128 14.41 4.89 6.68
CA ALA A 128 14.09 6.26 6.22
C ALA A 128 12.59 6.53 6.21
N CYS A 129 11.77 5.52 5.95
CA CYS A 129 10.32 5.66 5.96
C CYS A 129 9.64 4.42 6.54
N VAL A 130 8.62 4.66 7.37
CA VAL A 130 7.66 3.64 7.78
C VAL A 130 6.38 3.86 6.99
N HIS A 131 5.97 2.87 6.20
CA HIS A 131 4.72 2.88 5.45
C HIS A 131 3.74 1.87 6.05
N THR A 132 2.47 2.24 6.19
CA THR A 132 1.41 1.31 6.60
C THR A 132 0.06 1.73 6.06
N GLY A 133 -0.92 0.84 6.14
CA GLY A 133 -2.23 1.06 5.58
C GLY A 133 -3.27 0.02 5.94
N SER A 134 -4.44 0.17 5.34
CA SER A 134 -5.51 -0.84 5.30
C SER A 134 -5.93 -1.39 6.68
N LEU A 135 -6.14 -2.70 6.79
CA LEU A 135 -6.75 -3.34 7.97
C LEU A 135 -5.90 -3.23 9.22
N ALA A 136 -4.56 -3.30 9.11
CA ALA A 136 -3.68 -3.18 10.26
C ALA A 136 -3.82 -1.83 10.98
N LEU A 137 -4.20 -0.77 10.25
CA LEU A 137 -4.44 0.54 10.83
C LEU A 137 -5.78 0.67 11.55
N VAL A 138 -6.78 -0.16 11.29
CA VAL A 138 -8.16 0.04 11.82
C VAL A 138 -8.69 -1.11 12.67
N SER A 139 -8.20 -2.32 12.45
CA SER A 139 -8.72 -3.52 13.09
C SER A 139 -8.11 -3.71 14.47
N GLN A 140 -8.99 -3.84 15.46
CA GLN A 140 -8.61 -4.11 16.85
C GLN A 140 -8.24 -5.59 17.04
N PRO A 141 -7.33 -5.92 17.98
CA PRO A 141 -6.70 -5.03 18.96
C PRO A 141 -5.44 -4.29 18.45
N GLY A 142 -4.86 -4.68 17.32
CA GLY A 142 -3.53 -4.21 16.93
C GLY A 142 -3.48 -2.76 16.44
N ALA A 143 -4.60 -2.22 15.99
CA ALA A 143 -4.63 -0.88 15.42
C ALA A 143 -4.16 0.24 16.35
N ALA A 144 -4.31 0.10 17.68
CA ALA A 144 -3.74 1.05 18.64
C ALA A 144 -2.22 0.87 18.78
N VAL A 145 -1.74 -0.38 18.76
CA VAL A 145 -0.31 -0.70 18.82
C VAL A 145 0.42 -0.17 17.58
N VAL A 146 -0.20 -0.29 16.40
CA VAL A 146 0.37 0.26 15.17
C VAL A 146 0.49 1.78 15.25
N GLU A 147 -0.51 2.49 15.75
CA GLU A 147 -0.41 3.95 15.95
C GLU A 147 0.69 4.35 16.93
N GLU A 148 0.82 3.65 18.06
CA GLU A 148 1.91 3.88 19.01
C GLU A 148 3.29 3.67 18.36
N PHE A 149 3.42 2.63 17.53
CA PHE A 149 4.63 2.38 16.76
C PHE A 149 4.94 3.50 15.76
N LEU A 150 3.94 3.99 15.02
CA LEU A 150 4.11 5.12 14.09
C LEU A 150 4.52 6.41 14.84
N ALA A 151 3.89 6.69 15.98
CA ALA A 151 4.22 7.84 16.81
C ALA A 151 5.68 7.78 17.33
N ALA A 152 6.17 6.58 17.67
CA ALA A 152 7.55 6.37 18.07
C ALA A 152 8.54 6.50 16.89
N ALA A 153 8.10 6.19 15.65
CA ALA A 153 8.91 6.29 14.44
C ALA A 153 9.03 7.73 13.91
N ALA A 154 7.97 8.54 14.03
CA ALA A 154 7.86 9.87 13.43
C ALA A 154 9.04 10.84 13.70
N PRO A 155 9.72 10.83 14.86
CA PRO A 155 10.89 11.69 15.08
C PRO A 155 12.14 11.31 14.28
N ARG A 156 12.19 10.12 13.67
CA ARG A 156 13.41 9.55 13.06
C ARG A 156 13.22 9.05 11.62
N ALA A 157 12.00 8.78 11.22
CA ALA A 157 11.63 8.29 9.90
C ALA A 157 10.41 9.06 9.39
N THR A 158 10.30 9.19 8.07
CA THR A 158 9.09 9.69 7.43
C THR A 158 7.95 8.70 7.65
N VAL A 159 6.79 9.16 8.08
CA VAL A 159 5.60 8.30 8.22
C VAL A 159 4.71 8.44 6.99
N SER A 160 4.47 7.34 6.28
CA SER A 160 3.55 7.26 5.16
C SER A 160 2.34 6.41 5.53
N ILE A 161 1.14 6.98 5.40
CA ILE A 161 -0.12 6.30 5.69
C ILE A 161 -0.96 6.23 4.41
N ASP A 162 -1.43 5.03 4.09
CA ASP A 162 -2.47 4.79 3.08
C ASP A 162 -3.71 4.16 3.74
N PRO A 163 -4.79 4.93 4.01
CA PRO A 163 -5.99 4.38 4.63
C PRO A 163 -6.52 3.13 3.92
N ASN A 164 -6.38 3.05 2.59
CA ASN A 164 -6.70 1.91 1.74
C ASN A 164 -7.99 1.19 2.21
N VAL A 165 -9.10 1.92 2.14
CA VAL A 165 -10.37 1.60 2.80
C VAL A 165 -10.91 0.26 2.29
N ARG A 166 -11.30 -0.62 3.23
CA ARG A 166 -11.88 -1.93 2.92
C ARG A 166 -13.35 -1.97 3.34
N PRO A 167 -14.28 -1.37 2.57
CA PRO A 167 -15.67 -1.21 2.98
C PRO A 167 -16.41 -2.55 3.19
N LEU A 168 -15.94 -3.63 2.58
CA LEU A 168 -16.49 -4.99 2.76
C LEU A 168 -16.08 -5.63 4.10
N LEU A 169 -15.04 -5.11 4.76
CA LEU A 169 -14.50 -5.65 6.01
C LEU A 169 -14.73 -4.70 7.19
N VAL A 170 -14.59 -3.39 6.96
CA VAL A 170 -14.65 -2.37 8.01
C VAL A 170 -15.46 -1.18 7.51
N ASN A 171 -16.41 -0.73 8.33
CA ASN A 171 -17.24 0.43 8.02
C ASN A 171 -16.34 1.67 7.79
N PRO A 172 -16.48 2.41 6.67
CA PRO A 172 -15.70 3.62 6.39
C PRO A 172 -15.73 4.67 7.50
N GLN A 173 -16.79 4.72 8.34
CA GLN A 173 -16.84 5.61 9.50
C GLN A 173 -15.69 5.40 10.50
N VAL A 174 -15.17 4.18 10.62
CA VAL A 174 -14.03 3.87 11.50
C VAL A 174 -12.76 4.59 11.01
N TYR A 175 -12.53 4.63 9.69
CA TYR A 175 -11.42 5.35 9.08
C TYR A 175 -11.60 6.86 9.25
N ARG A 176 -12.80 7.38 8.95
CA ARG A 176 -13.12 8.81 9.10
C ARG A 176 -12.85 9.33 10.51
N ALA A 177 -13.19 8.55 11.53
CA ALA A 177 -12.99 8.92 12.93
C ALA A 177 -11.50 9.06 13.32
N ARG A 178 -10.58 8.44 12.58
CA ARG A 178 -9.13 8.43 12.87
C ARG A 178 -8.32 9.31 11.93
N LEU A 179 -8.89 9.70 10.80
CA LEU A 179 -8.17 10.40 9.73
C LEU A 179 -7.48 11.68 10.21
N THR A 180 -8.13 12.48 11.05
CA THR A 180 -7.52 13.68 11.66
C THR A 180 -6.29 13.33 12.49
N HIS A 181 -6.36 12.27 13.29
CA HIS A 181 -5.22 11.81 14.09
C HIS A 181 -4.09 11.30 13.20
N TRP A 182 -4.40 10.52 12.17
CA TRP A 182 -3.42 10.04 11.20
C TRP A 182 -2.74 11.18 10.43
N CYS A 183 -3.47 12.25 10.08
CA CYS A 183 -2.86 13.44 9.48
C CYS A 183 -1.83 14.10 10.41
N GLY A 184 -2.07 14.07 11.73
CA GLY A 184 -1.11 14.57 12.72
C GLY A 184 0.14 13.70 12.86
N LEU A 185 0.06 12.41 12.50
CA LEU A 185 1.18 11.46 12.55
C LEU A 185 1.93 11.36 11.20
N ALA A 186 1.20 11.43 10.09
CA ALA A 186 1.73 11.18 8.76
C ALA A 186 2.44 12.41 8.18
N ASP A 187 3.60 12.17 7.58
CA ASP A 187 4.25 13.13 6.70
C ASP A 187 3.70 13.00 5.26
N ILE A 188 3.35 11.77 4.86
CA ILE A 188 2.73 11.45 3.56
C ILE A 188 1.40 10.76 3.81
N LEU A 189 0.29 11.41 3.45
CA LEU A 189 -1.02 10.77 3.35
C LEU A 189 -1.26 10.44 1.86
N ARG A 190 -1.28 9.15 1.52
CA ARG A 190 -1.59 8.69 0.17
C ARG A 190 -2.94 8.00 0.17
N LEU A 191 -3.76 8.22 -0.85
CA LEU A 191 -5.02 7.50 -1.02
C LEU A 191 -5.47 7.50 -2.48
N SER A 192 -6.51 6.74 -2.78
CA SER A 192 -7.16 6.74 -4.09
C SER A 192 -8.37 7.71 -4.14
N ALA A 193 -8.86 7.99 -5.35
CA ALA A 193 -10.15 8.65 -5.55
C ALA A 193 -11.31 7.82 -4.95
N ASP A 194 -11.24 6.49 -5.04
CA ASP A 194 -12.24 5.60 -4.43
C ASP A 194 -12.24 5.73 -2.90
N ASP A 195 -11.06 5.81 -2.27
CA ASP A 195 -10.95 6.09 -0.84
C ASP A 195 -11.49 7.48 -0.52
N LEU A 196 -11.21 8.49 -1.34
CA LEU A 196 -11.72 9.84 -1.15
C LEU A 196 -13.26 9.84 -1.16
N ASP A 197 -13.89 9.18 -2.14
CA ASP A 197 -15.34 9.08 -2.23
C ASP A 197 -15.95 8.36 -1.03
N LEU A 198 -15.25 7.36 -0.49
CA LEU A 198 -15.65 6.69 0.74
C LEU A 198 -15.41 7.56 1.97
N LEU A 199 -14.37 8.37 2.05
CA LEU A 199 -14.01 9.12 3.26
C LEU A 199 -14.73 10.48 3.33
N LEU A 200 -14.80 11.20 2.22
CA LEU A 200 -15.40 12.53 2.07
C LEU A 200 -16.30 12.60 0.82
N PRO A 201 -17.45 11.88 0.79
CA PRO A 201 -18.30 11.79 -0.40
C PRO A 201 -18.66 13.15 -1.00
N GLY A 202 -18.45 13.32 -2.31
CA GLY A 202 -18.78 14.55 -3.04
C GLY A 202 -17.80 15.71 -2.83
N THR A 203 -16.70 15.51 -2.12
CA THR A 203 -15.66 16.52 -1.91
C THR A 203 -14.63 16.48 -3.05
N PRO A 204 -14.35 17.60 -3.74
CA PRO A 204 -13.29 17.64 -4.74
C PRO A 204 -11.91 17.31 -4.15
N PRO A 205 -11.02 16.62 -4.90
CA PRO A 205 -9.69 16.24 -4.42
C PRO A 205 -8.86 17.41 -3.85
N GLU A 206 -8.91 18.58 -4.48
CA GLU A 206 -8.22 19.78 -4.02
C GLU A 206 -8.69 20.25 -2.64
N GLN A 207 -10.00 20.21 -2.40
CA GLN A 207 -10.58 20.61 -1.12
C GLN A 207 -10.24 19.57 -0.03
N ALA A 208 -10.18 18.29 -0.38
CA ALA A 208 -9.74 17.25 0.54
C ALA A 208 -8.28 17.44 0.97
N CYS A 209 -7.38 17.80 0.05
CA CYS A 209 -6.00 18.17 0.38
C CYS A 209 -5.96 19.31 1.42
N ASP A 210 -6.74 20.37 1.25
CA ASP A 210 -6.78 21.49 2.22
C ASP A 210 -7.20 21.04 3.62
N LEU A 211 -8.22 20.18 3.71
CA LEU A 211 -8.70 19.63 4.98
C LEU A 211 -7.62 18.80 5.69
N TRP A 212 -6.89 17.98 4.96
CA TRP A 212 -5.85 17.11 5.54
C TRP A 212 -4.55 17.85 5.86
N HIS A 213 -4.20 18.88 5.08
CA HIS A 213 -3.15 19.83 5.47
C HIS A 213 -3.50 20.55 6.77
N ALA A 214 -4.73 21.05 6.90
CA ALA A 214 -5.19 21.67 8.14
C ALA A 214 -5.18 20.69 9.34
N ALA A 215 -5.30 19.39 9.09
CA ALA A 215 -5.19 18.34 10.10
C ALA A 215 -3.74 17.89 10.40
N GLY A 216 -2.74 18.33 9.63
CA GLY A 216 -1.32 18.14 9.93
C GLY A 216 -0.51 17.39 8.86
N ALA A 217 -1.15 16.81 7.84
CA ALA A 217 -0.45 16.07 6.80
C ALA A 217 0.35 17.03 5.91
N ARG A 218 1.61 16.71 5.64
CA ARG A 218 2.49 17.62 4.89
C ARG A 218 2.40 17.42 3.38
N LEU A 219 2.49 16.16 2.94
CA LEU A 219 2.26 15.74 1.56
C LEU A 219 0.97 14.91 1.50
N VAL A 220 0.01 15.34 0.69
CA VAL A 220 -1.19 14.58 0.35
C VAL A 220 -1.10 14.16 -1.10
N VAL A 221 -1.29 12.87 -1.40
CA VAL A 221 -1.32 12.34 -2.77
C VAL A 221 -2.60 11.54 -3.00
N ILE A 222 -3.38 11.95 -3.99
CA ILE A 222 -4.63 11.30 -4.39
C ILE A 222 -4.45 10.76 -5.80
N THR A 223 -4.45 9.43 -5.97
CA THR A 223 -4.43 8.81 -7.31
C THR A 223 -5.83 8.81 -7.91
N LEU A 224 -5.92 9.20 -9.18
CA LEU A 224 -7.15 9.46 -9.93
C LEU A 224 -7.36 8.43 -11.06
N GLY A 225 -6.83 7.21 -10.90
CA GLY A 225 -6.92 6.17 -11.92
C GLY A 225 -6.29 6.61 -13.25
N ALA A 226 -7.07 6.55 -14.33
CA ALA A 226 -6.63 6.94 -15.67
C ALA A 226 -6.25 8.43 -15.81
N ASP A 227 -6.72 9.29 -14.90
CA ASP A 227 -6.39 10.72 -14.89
C ASP A 227 -5.05 11.01 -14.16
N GLY A 228 -4.39 9.98 -13.62
CA GLY A 228 -3.08 10.08 -13.00
C GLY A 228 -3.13 10.34 -11.50
N ALA A 229 -2.52 11.41 -11.02
CA ALA A 229 -2.47 11.75 -9.60
C ALA A 229 -2.50 13.27 -9.37
N LEU A 230 -3.16 13.67 -8.28
CA LEU A 230 -3.02 14.99 -7.67
C LEU A 230 -2.10 14.85 -6.45
N ALA A 231 -1.05 15.65 -6.38
CA ALA A 231 -0.24 15.80 -5.19
C ALA A 231 -0.30 17.24 -4.68
N SER A 232 -0.27 17.39 -3.36
CA SER A 232 -0.31 18.67 -2.65
C SER A 232 0.72 18.65 -1.53
N LEU A 233 1.70 19.53 -1.58
CA LEU A 233 2.77 19.68 -0.59
C LEU A 233 2.63 21.05 0.06
N ASP A 234 2.31 21.11 1.35
CA ASP A 234 2.11 22.37 2.08
C ASP A 234 1.13 23.33 1.37
N GLY A 235 0.12 22.78 0.67
CA GLY A 235 -0.87 23.53 -0.12
C GLY A 235 -0.47 23.87 -1.56
N GLU A 236 0.79 23.68 -1.95
CA GLU A 236 1.22 23.79 -3.35
C GLU A 236 0.91 22.49 -4.11
N ARG A 237 0.27 22.58 -5.27
CA ARG A 237 -0.31 21.42 -5.96
C ARG A 237 0.30 21.17 -7.32
N VAL A 238 0.37 19.89 -7.67
CA VAL A 238 0.73 19.42 -9.00
C VAL A 238 -0.17 18.26 -9.42
N ARG A 239 -0.62 18.28 -10.67
CA ARG A 239 -1.29 17.15 -11.31
C ARG A 239 -0.31 16.47 -12.25
N VAL A 240 -0.22 15.14 -12.14
CA VAL A 240 0.65 14.30 -12.97
C VAL A 240 -0.24 13.33 -13.73
N PRO A 241 -0.18 13.29 -15.07
CA PRO A 241 -1.00 12.37 -15.86
C PRO A 241 -0.58 10.91 -15.64
N ALA A 242 -1.53 9.99 -15.84
CA ALA A 242 -1.21 8.57 -15.89
C ALA A 242 -0.35 8.25 -17.12
N VAL A 243 0.47 7.19 -17.01
CA VAL A 243 1.16 6.64 -18.17
C VAL A 243 0.19 5.70 -18.89
N ALA A 244 -0.04 5.95 -20.18
CA ALA A 244 -0.88 5.09 -21.01
C ALA A 244 -0.27 3.69 -21.13
N THR A 245 -1.09 2.66 -20.91
CA THR A 245 -0.67 1.26 -20.92
C THR A 245 -1.85 0.39 -21.34
N PRO A 246 -1.63 -0.77 -22.00
CA PRO A 246 -2.65 -1.79 -22.12
C PRO A 246 -3.04 -2.28 -20.72
N VAL A 247 -4.29 -2.07 -20.30
CA VAL A 247 -4.77 -2.50 -18.99
C VAL A 247 -5.26 -3.94 -19.06
N VAL A 248 -4.64 -4.82 -18.28
CA VAL A 248 -5.01 -6.23 -18.09
C VAL A 248 -5.73 -6.41 -16.76
N ASP A 249 -5.21 -5.82 -15.69
CA ASP A 249 -5.74 -5.88 -14.33
C ASP A 249 -5.39 -4.56 -13.62
N THR A 250 -6.19 -4.11 -12.65
CA THR A 250 -5.89 -2.89 -11.86
C THR A 250 -5.52 -3.20 -10.41
N VAL A 251 -5.61 -4.47 -10.01
CA VAL A 251 -5.24 -4.91 -8.66
C VAL A 251 -3.76 -4.61 -8.39
N GLY A 252 -3.47 -3.96 -7.27
CA GLY A 252 -2.10 -3.57 -6.87
C GLY A 252 -1.56 -2.31 -7.54
N ALA A 253 -2.32 -1.64 -8.42
CA ALA A 253 -1.88 -0.40 -9.07
C ALA A 253 -1.58 0.71 -8.06
N GLY A 254 -2.44 0.87 -7.04
CA GLY A 254 -2.26 1.86 -5.98
C GLY A 254 -1.04 1.55 -5.10
N ASP A 255 -0.88 0.29 -4.70
CA ASP A 255 0.25 -0.17 -3.89
C ASP A 255 1.58 0.05 -4.66
N SER A 256 1.57 -0.22 -5.96
CA SER A 256 2.72 -0.03 -6.85
C SER A 256 3.04 1.45 -7.11
N PHE A 257 2.01 2.30 -7.21
CA PHE A 257 2.20 3.75 -7.22
C PHE A 257 2.87 4.22 -5.93
N THR A 258 2.39 3.77 -4.77
CA THR A 258 2.95 4.11 -3.46
C THR A 258 4.41 3.67 -3.36
N ALA A 259 4.72 2.44 -3.77
CA ALA A 259 6.09 1.94 -3.83
C ALA A 259 6.98 2.79 -4.74
N GLY A 260 6.50 3.17 -5.94
CA GLY A 260 7.24 4.05 -6.85
C GLY A 260 7.49 5.43 -6.26
N LEU A 261 6.47 6.06 -5.68
CA LEU A 261 6.57 7.33 -4.98
C LEU A 261 7.66 7.27 -3.88
N LEU A 262 7.57 6.29 -2.99
CA LEU A 262 8.49 6.13 -1.87
C LEU A 262 9.91 5.74 -2.33
N HIS A 263 10.03 4.89 -3.35
CA HIS A 263 11.31 4.56 -3.97
C HIS A 263 12.01 5.80 -4.50
N HIS A 264 11.31 6.63 -5.27
CA HIS A 264 11.89 7.82 -5.88
C HIS A 264 12.29 8.86 -4.83
N LEU A 265 11.42 9.13 -3.85
CA LEU A 265 11.74 10.03 -2.73
C LEU A 265 12.93 9.53 -1.89
N GLY A 266 13.00 8.22 -1.64
CA GLY A 266 14.10 7.60 -0.91
C GLY A 266 15.43 7.67 -1.66
N ALA A 267 15.43 7.41 -2.96
CA ALA A 267 16.60 7.53 -3.81
C ALA A 267 17.11 8.99 -3.92
N GLY A 268 16.18 9.95 -3.90
CA GLY A 268 16.49 11.38 -3.87
C GLY A 268 16.96 11.91 -2.50
N GLY A 269 16.91 11.10 -1.44
CA GLY A 269 17.31 11.53 -0.09
C GLY A 269 16.27 12.38 0.65
N PHE A 270 15.01 12.42 0.17
CA PHE A 270 13.95 13.24 0.75
C PHE A 270 13.22 12.59 1.93
N LEU A 271 13.46 11.29 2.17
CA LEU A 271 12.90 10.54 3.30
C LEU A 271 13.87 10.52 4.49
N GLY A 272 13.34 10.27 5.70
CA GLY A 272 14.11 10.22 6.95
C GLY A 272 13.75 11.32 7.95
N GLY A 273 12.56 11.91 7.81
CA GLY A 273 12.03 12.96 8.67
C GLY A 273 10.82 13.62 8.01
N ARG A 274 10.49 14.84 8.43
CA ARG A 274 9.28 15.54 7.97
C ARG A 274 9.37 16.15 6.57
N LEU A 275 10.12 15.57 5.64
CA LEU A 275 10.25 16.02 4.23
C LEU A 275 10.81 17.44 4.04
N ALA A 276 11.65 17.95 4.95
CA ALA A 276 12.03 19.38 5.05
C ALA A 276 12.55 19.99 3.73
N GLU A 277 13.31 19.22 2.95
CA GLU A 277 13.96 19.65 1.71
C GLU A 277 13.17 19.30 0.44
N LEU A 278 11.97 18.72 0.59
CA LEU A 278 11.14 18.34 -0.54
C LEU A 278 10.44 19.55 -1.14
N GLY A 279 10.53 19.72 -2.46
CA GLY A 279 9.77 20.71 -3.23
C GLY A 279 8.71 20.05 -4.11
N VAL A 280 7.79 20.86 -4.66
CA VAL A 280 6.71 20.35 -5.52
C VAL A 280 7.23 19.71 -6.82
N ALA A 281 8.40 20.16 -7.31
CA ALA A 281 9.02 19.61 -8.51
C ALA A 281 9.48 18.17 -8.29
N GLU A 282 10.13 17.90 -7.15
CA GLU A 282 10.54 16.57 -6.72
C GLU A 282 9.34 15.66 -6.46
N VAL A 283 8.27 16.21 -5.86
CA VAL A 283 6.99 15.49 -5.71
C VAL A 283 6.43 15.10 -7.08
N ALA A 284 6.46 16.00 -8.06
CA ALA A 284 5.97 15.73 -9.39
C ALA A 284 6.77 14.60 -10.09
N GLU A 285 8.09 14.58 -9.94
CA GLU A 285 8.93 13.49 -10.46
C GLU A 285 8.64 12.16 -9.75
N ALA A 286 8.49 12.18 -8.42
CA ALA A 286 8.17 10.99 -7.66
C ALA A 286 6.78 10.43 -8.02
N CYS A 287 5.79 11.29 -8.25
CA CYS A 287 4.48 10.90 -8.75
C CYS A 287 4.56 10.37 -10.20
N ARG A 288 5.36 10.98 -11.09
CA ARG A 288 5.59 10.45 -12.46
C ARG A 288 6.16 9.04 -12.42
N PHE A 289 7.14 8.81 -11.56
CA PHE A 289 7.70 7.48 -11.38
C PHE A 289 6.65 6.51 -10.80
N GLY A 290 5.87 6.93 -9.81
CA GLY A 290 4.73 6.18 -9.28
C GLY A 290 3.72 5.78 -10.35
N THR A 291 3.31 6.71 -11.24
CA THR A 291 2.38 6.40 -12.32
C THR A 291 2.96 5.43 -13.35
N GLN A 292 4.27 5.49 -13.62
CA GLN A 292 4.95 4.52 -14.49
C GLN A 292 4.94 3.10 -13.90
N VAL A 293 5.27 2.95 -12.60
CA VAL A 293 5.27 1.64 -11.94
C VAL A 293 3.85 1.06 -11.87
N ALA A 294 2.85 1.90 -11.56
CA ALA A 294 1.45 1.50 -11.58
C ALA A 294 1.00 1.05 -12.98
N ALA A 295 1.36 1.80 -14.04
CA ALA A 295 1.02 1.45 -15.41
C ALA A 295 1.63 0.11 -15.87
N LEU A 296 2.86 -0.19 -15.46
CA LEU A 296 3.48 -1.50 -15.72
C LEU A 296 2.76 -2.62 -14.96
N THR A 297 2.39 -2.37 -13.71
CA THR A 297 1.62 -3.32 -12.89
C THR A 297 0.27 -3.61 -13.53
N CYS A 298 -0.41 -2.57 -14.03
CA CYS A 298 -1.70 -2.74 -14.69
C CYS A 298 -1.63 -3.53 -16.01
N SER A 299 -0.44 -3.69 -16.60
CA SER A 299 -0.27 -4.38 -17.89
C SER A 299 -0.11 -5.89 -17.78
N VAL A 300 -0.20 -6.42 -16.56
CA VAL A 300 -0.12 -7.85 -16.25
C VAL A 300 -1.26 -8.26 -15.32
N ALA A 301 -1.55 -9.56 -15.24
CA ALA A 301 -2.60 -10.06 -14.35
C ALA A 301 -2.13 -10.13 -12.88
N GLY A 302 -3.01 -9.72 -11.96
CA GLY A 302 -2.76 -9.69 -10.51
C GLY A 302 -1.80 -8.59 -10.06
N PRO A 303 -1.59 -8.44 -8.73
CA PRO A 303 -0.68 -7.45 -8.16
C PRO A 303 0.79 -7.85 -8.38
N ASN A 304 1.26 -7.75 -9.62
CA ASN A 304 2.59 -8.21 -10.03
C ASN A 304 3.45 -7.02 -10.52
N PRO A 305 4.04 -6.25 -9.60
CA PRO A 305 4.82 -5.06 -9.94
C PRO A 305 6.12 -5.40 -10.67
N PRO A 306 6.64 -4.48 -11.50
CA PRO A 306 7.84 -4.70 -12.29
C PRO A 306 9.10 -4.82 -11.43
N TRP A 307 10.08 -5.56 -11.93
CA TRP A 307 11.47 -5.49 -11.49
C TRP A 307 12.16 -4.25 -12.08
N GLN A 308 13.21 -3.76 -11.41
CA GLN A 308 13.96 -2.58 -11.85
C GLN A 308 14.41 -2.65 -13.32
N HIS A 309 14.83 -3.83 -13.79
CA HIS A 309 15.26 -4.03 -15.18
C HIS A 309 14.12 -3.95 -16.22
N GLN A 310 12.86 -3.99 -15.77
CA GLN A 310 11.67 -3.89 -16.61
C GLN A 310 11.15 -2.44 -16.72
N LEU A 311 11.76 -1.47 -16.02
CA LEU A 311 11.36 -0.06 -16.05
C LEU A 311 11.82 0.71 -17.30
N ALA A 312 12.43 0.03 -18.29
CA ALA A 312 12.85 0.67 -19.55
C ALA A 312 11.68 1.45 -20.18
N PRO A 313 11.95 2.62 -20.80
CA PRO A 313 10.99 3.71 -20.84
C PRO A 313 9.75 3.32 -21.63
N LEU A 314 8.61 3.24 -20.93
CA LEU A 314 7.31 3.42 -21.55
C LEU A 314 7.37 4.79 -22.21
N THR A 315 7.52 4.81 -23.54
CA THR A 315 7.51 6.03 -24.33
C THR A 315 6.24 6.78 -24.00
N THR A 316 6.36 7.97 -23.41
CA THR A 316 5.26 8.93 -23.34
C THR A 316 4.76 9.12 -24.77
N ALA A 317 3.59 8.57 -25.09
CA ALA A 317 2.96 8.79 -26.38
C ALA A 317 2.79 10.30 -26.55
N GLY A 318 3.49 10.84 -27.55
CA GLY A 318 3.71 12.27 -27.71
C GLY A 318 2.42 13.05 -27.92
N GLY A 319 2.34 14.20 -27.26
CA GLY A 319 1.59 15.32 -27.80
C GLY A 319 2.36 15.90 -28.98
N THR A 320 1.77 15.81 -30.16
CA THR A 320 2.02 16.72 -31.29
C THR A 320 0.84 17.67 -31.39
#